data_AF-A0A6J1NZP5-F1
#
_entry.id   AF-A0A6J1NZP5-F1
#
_cell.length_a   1.000
_cell.length_b   1.000
_cell.length_c   1.000
_cell.angle_alpha   90.00
_cell.angle_beta   90.00
_cell.angle_gamma   90.00
#
_symmetry.space_group_name_H-M   'P 1'
#
loop_
_entity.id
_entity.type
_entity.pdbx_description
1 polymer ?
#
loop_
_entity_poly.entity_id
_entity_poly.type
_entity_poly.pdbx_seq_one_letter_code
_entity_poly.pdbx_strand_id
1 'polypeptide(L)'
;MKKARRRLFGLEVRAFVRDPSKLPEDIKEKVEVVKGDILEPDSVFNAIEGTDGVVIAIGTSGSLAPTSDMSEGTKNIIEGMRAKGVKNVSACISAFLFYEMDKVPPRFVDVTKDHKRMYIELKESGLNWVAVFSPHISDDPSREIIVEVNPEKSPGRCISKHDLGKFLVDSLTQEEYYKAVIGLCNAPLPQ
;
A
#
# COMPACT_ATOMS: atom_id res chain seq x y z
N MET A 1 -7.57 -10.66 -31.46
CA MET A 1 -8.37 -11.35 -30.43
C MET A 1 -7.84 -10.94 -29.06
N LYS A 2 -8.56 -10.11 -28.28
CA LYS A 2 -8.16 -9.78 -26.91
C LYS A 2 -8.42 -11.01 -26.05
N LYS A 3 -7.35 -11.62 -25.50
CA LYS A 3 -7.47 -12.70 -24.50
C LYS A 3 -8.41 -12.19 -23.40
N ALA A 4 -9.49 -12.93 -23.10
CA ALA A 4 -10.37 -12.58 -21.98
C ALA A 4 -9.51 -12.51 -20.72
N ARG A 5 -9.32 -11.31 -20.17
CA ARG A 5 -8.49 -11.08 -18.99
C ARG A 5 -9.18 -11.76 -17.82
N ARG A 6 -8.49 -12.69 -17.16
CA ARG A 6 -9.00 -13.30 -15.92
C ARG A 6 -9.10 -12.20 -14.87
N ARG A 7 -10.28 -12.04 -14.26
CA ARG A 7 -10.52 -11.06 -13.20
C ARG A 7 -10.19 -11.68 -11.84
N LEU A 8 -9.29 -11.08 -11.08
CA LEU A 8 -9.00 -11.46 -9.70
C LEU A 8 -10.06 -10.86 -8.80
N PHE A 9 -10.90 -11.69 -8.19
CA PHE A 9 -12.02 -11.24 -7.34
C PHE A 9 -12.94 -10.21 -8.05
N GLY A 10 -13.10 -10.33 -9.37
CA GLY A 10 -13.90 -9.39 -10.17
C GLY A 10 -13.14 -8.15 -10.66
N LEU A 11 -11.86 -7.98 -10.27
CA LEU A 11 -11.00 -6.86 -10.67
C LEU A 11 -10.05 -7.22 -11.82
N GLU A 12 -9.78 -6.26 -12.70
CA GLU A 12 -8.68 -6.32 -13.65
C GLU A 12 -7.45 -5.68 -13.01
N VAL A 13 -6.47 -6.51 -12.63
CA VAL A 13 -5.33 -6.07 -11.83
C VAL A 13 -4.12 -5.85 -12.73
N ARG A 14 -3.46 -4.70 -12.56
CA ARG A 14 -2.14 -4.41 -13.11
C ARG A 14 -1.07 -4.50 -12.02
N ALA A 15 -0.09 -5.37 -12.21
CA ALA A 15 1.06 -5.49 -11.32
C ALA A 15 2.25 -4.71 -11.90
N PHE A 16 2.59 -3.59 -11.26
CA PHE A 16 3.75 -2.77 -11.62
C PHE A 16 4.98 -3.25 -10.85
N VAL A 17 5.97 -3.80 -11.56
CA VAL A 17 7.12 -4.49 -10.94
C VAL A 17 8.44 -4.16 -11.64
N ARG A 18 9.51 -4.01 -10.86
CA ARG A 18 10.88 -3.85 -11.41
C ARG A 18 11.37 -5.11 -12.12
N ASP A 19 11.08 -6.26 -11.54
CA ASP A 19 11.51 -7.56 -12.01
C ASP A 19 10.33 -8.53 -12.13
N PRO A 20 9.75 -8.69 -13.34
CA PRO A 20 8.67 -9.64 -13.59
C PRO A 20 8.98 -11.07 -13.19
N SER A 21 10.26 -11.49 -13.16
CA SER A 21 10.62 -12.87 -12.81
C SER A 21 10.24 -13.25 -11.39
N LYS A 22 10.12 -12.27 -10.48
CA LYS A 22 9.75 -12.46 -9.07
C LYS A 22 8.27 -12.68 -8.83
N LEU A 23 7.42 -12.45 -9.82
CA LEU A 23 5.99 -12.78 -9.71
C LEU A 23 5.81 -14.31 -9.82
N PRO A 24 5.01 -14.94 -8.95
CA PRO A 24 4.62 -16.33 -9.12
C PRO A 24 3.90 -16.55 -10.46
N GLU A 25 4.17 -17.67 -11.14
CA GLU A 25 3.58 -17.97 -12.45
C GLU A 25 2.05 -18.00 -12.40
N ASP A 26 1.48 -18.56 -11.34
CA ASP A 26 0.03 -18.63 -11.14
C ASP A 26 -0.62 -17.25 -10.95
N ILE A 27 0.17 -16.23 -10.59
CA ILE A 27 -0.27 -14.83 -10.50
C ILE A 27 -0.09 -14.12 -11.85
N LYS A 28 1.01 -14.35 -12.57
CA LYS A 28 1.27 -13.75 -13.90
C LYS A 28 0.13 -13.99 -14.88
N GLU A 29 -0.50 -15.16 -14.83
CA GLU A 29 -1.64 -15.49 -15.70
C GLU A 29 -2.94 -14.73 -15.35
N LYS A 30 -2.99 -14.09 -14.18
CA LYS A 30 -4.19 -13.45 -13.62
C LYS A 30 -4.11 -11.92 -13.58
N VAL A 31 -2.96 -11.34 -13.93
CA VAL A 31 -2.71 -9.88 -13.89
C VAL A 31 -2.09 -9.38 -15.19
N GLU A 32 -2.28 -8.10 -15.48
CA GLU A 32 -1.47 -7.38 -16.47
C GLU A 32 -0.13 -7.02 -15.82
N VAL A 33 0.97 -7.64 -16.28
CA VAL A 33 2.31 -7.33 -15.77
C VAL A 33 2.87 -6.14 -16.52
N VAL A 34 3.20 -5.06 -15.80
CA VAL A 34 3.87 -3.89 -16.33
C VAL A 34 5.23 -3.76 -15.67
N LYS A 35 6.29 -3.81 -16.47
CA LYS A 35 7.65 -3.62 -16.00
C LYS A 35 7.97 -2.12 -15.91
N GLY A 36 8.53 -1.69 -14.80
CA GLY A 36 9.06 -0.33 -14.63
C GLY A 36 9.59 -0.09 -13.22
N ASP A 37 10.01 1.14 -12.94
CA ASP A 37 10.52 1.56 -11.64
C ASP A 37 9.69 2.72 -11.09
N ILE A 38 9.35 2.67 -9.81
CA ILE A 38 8.57 3.72 -9.15
C ILE A 38 9.31 5.07 -9.15
N LEU A 39 10.63 5.06 -9.33
CA LEU A 39 11.46 6.26 -9.43
C LEU A 39 11.53 6.84 -10.85
N GLU A 40 10.96 6.17 -11.85
CA GLU A 40 10.89 6.64 -13.24
C GLU A 40 9.46 7.14 -13.54
N PRO A 41 9.21 8.47 -13.55
CA PRO A 41 7.85 9.03 -13.66
C PRO A 41 7.07 8.54 -14.88
N ASP A 42 7.70 8.50 -16.06
CA ASP A 42 7.03 8.05 -17.29
C ASP A 42 6.55 6.60 -17.18
N SER A 43 7.32 5.73 -16.51
CA SER A 43 6.93 4.33 -16.32
C SER A 43 5.72 4.21 -15.39
N VAL A 44 5.67 5.04 -14.34
CA VAL A 44 4.54 5.13 -13.41
C VAL A 44 3.30 5.69 -14.11
N PHE A 45 3.44 6.73 -14.93
CA PHE A 45 2.32 7.38 -15.61
C PHE A 45 1.65 6.44 -16.61
N ASN A 46 2.46 5.66 -17.34
CA ASN A 46 1.97 4.61 -18.24
C ASN A 46 1.26 3.50 -17.46
N ALA A 47 1.78 3.12 -16.29
CA ALA A 47 1.17 2.09 -15.45
C ALA A 47 -0.17 2.54 -14.81
N ILE A 48 -0.41 3.85 -14.65
CA ILE A 48 -1.66 4.38 -14.08
C ILE A 48 -2.75 4.53 -15.15
N GLU A 49 -2.39 4.60 -16.43
CA GLU A 49 -3.36 4.84 -17.48
C GLU A 49 -4.48 3.77 -17.53
N GLY A 50 -5.73 4.24 -17.46
CA GLY A 50 -6.92 3.42 -17.50
C GLY A 50 -7.20 2.60 -16.24
N THR A 51 -6.61 2.94 -15.08
CA THR A 51 -6.98 2.34 -13.79
C THR A 51 -8.05 3.14 -13.06
N ASP A 52 -8.79 2.47 -12.16
CA ASP A 52 -9.80 3.12 -11.31
C ASP A 52 -9.26 3.50 -9.92
N GLY A 53 -8.17 2.85 -9.49
CA GLY A 53 -7.52 3.10 -8.22
C GLY A 53 -6.12 2.49 -8.15
N VAL A 54 -5.36 2.85 -7.11
CA VAL A 54 -3.97 2.40 -6.91
C VAL A 54 -3.77 1.88 -5.48
N VAL A 55 -3.14 0.71 -5.35
CA VAL A 55 -2.66 0.20 -4.06
C VAL A 55 -1.14 0.37 -4.00
N ILE A 56 -0.65 1.07 -2.98
CA ILE A 56 0.78 1.26 -2.72
C ILE A 56 1.22 0.29 -1.62
N ALA A 57 1.97 -0.75 -2.02
CA ALA A 57 2.57 -1.74 -1.15
C ALA A 57 4.10 -1.83 -1.34
N ILE A 58 4.73 -0.66 -1.53
CA ILE A 58 6.18 -0.54 -1.72
C ILE A 58 6.92 -0.65 -0.38
N GLY A 59 8.15 -1.14 -0.44
CA GLY A 59 9.03 -1.27 0.72
C GLY A 59 10.46 -1.53 0.30
N THR A 60 11.37 -1.59 1.27
CA THR A 60 12.82 -1.60 1.06
C THR A 60 13.43 -2.99 0.84
N SER A 61 12.59 -4.01 0.59
CA SER A 61 13.04 -5.42 0.44
C SER A 61 13.89 -5.92 1.62
N GLY A 62 13.60 -5.46 2.83
CA GLY A 62 14.32 -5.81 4.05
C GLY A 62 15.53 -4.91 4.37
N SER A 63 15.92 -4.00 3.48
CA SER A 63 16.95 -3.01 3.77
C SER A 63 16.47 -2.02 4.83
N LEU A 64 17.31 -1.75 5.83
CA LEU A 64 17.04 -0.76 6.88
C LEU A 64 17.90 0.50 6.74
N ALA A 65 18.63 0.62 5.62
CA ALA A 65 19.43 1.81 5.33
C ALA A 65 18.55 3.04 5.08
N PRO A 66 19.09 4.26 5.22
CA PRO A 66 18.43 5.46 4.75
C PRO A 66 17.96 5.33 3.30
N THR A 67 16.73 5.78 3.03
CA THR A 67 16.07 5.68 1.73
C THR A 67 15.11 6.85 1.55
N SER A 68 14.81 7.17 0.29
CA SER A 68 13.74 8.07 -0.15
C SER A 68 12.76 7.39 -1.11
N ASP A 69 13.01 6.13 -1.46
CA ASP A 69 12.33 5.45 -2.56
C ASP A 69 10.81 5.36 -2.34
N MET A 70 10.36 5.20 -1.10
CA MET A 70 8.92 5.10 -0.81
C MET A 70 8.24 6.45 -0.99
N SER A 71 8.84 7.54 -0.50
CA SER A 71 8.27 8.87 -0.66
C SER A 71 8.36 9.39 -2.09
N GLU A 72 9.50 9.23 -2.75
CA GLU A 72 9.69 9.64 -4.15
C GLU A 72 8.80 8.83 -5.10
N GLY A 73 8.72 7.51 -4.91
CA GLY A 73 7.80 6.67 -5.68
C GLY A 73 6.33 7.03 -5.45
N THR A 74 5.95 7.33 -4.21
CA THR A 74 4.58 7.77 -3.89
C THR A 74 4.25 9.11 -4.55
N LYS A 75 5.20 10.06 -4.56
CA LYS A 75 5.04 11.32 -5.28
C LYS A 75 4.79 11.11 -6.77
N ASN A 76 5.60 10.27 -7.43
CA ASN A 76 5.41 9.94 -8.84
C ASN A 76 4.04 9.29 -9.11
N ILE A 77 3.59 8.41 -8.21
CA ILE A 77 2.26 7.79 -8.28
C ILE A 77 1.17 8.86 -8.19
N ILE A 78 1.25 9.77 -7.22
CA ILE A 78 0.26 10.85 -7.03
C ILE A 78 0.21 11.78 -8.25
N GLU A 79 1.37 12.14 -8.81
CA GLU A 79 1.43 12.97 -10.02
C GLU A 79 0.80 12.26 -11.23
N GLY A 80 1.11 10.98 -11.43
CA GLY A 80 0.50 10.18 -12.50
C GLY A 80 -1.01 10.01 -12.31
N MET A 81 -1.47 9.79 -11.07
CA MET A 81 -2.89 9.71 -10.74
C MET A 81 -3.62 11.01 -11.07
N ARG A 82 -3.06 12.16 -10.68
CA ARG A 82 -3.60 13.48 -11.02
C ARG A 82 -3.67 13.69 -12.53
N ALA A 83 -2.61 13.37 -13.25
CA ALA A 83 -2.53 13.53 -14.70
C ALA A 83 -3.55 12.67 -15.45
N LYS A 84 -3.90 11.49 -14.91
CA LYS A 84 -4.84 10.53 -15.52
C LYS A 84 -6.25 10.60 -14.92
N GLY A 85 -6.50 11.49 -13.95
CA GLY A 85 -7.81 11.64 -13.30
C GLY A 85 -8.20 10.50 -12.36
N VAL A 86 -7.25 9.67 -11.92
CA VAL A 86 -7.47 8.58 -10.96
C VAL A 86 -7.48 9.16 -9.55
N LYS A 87 -8.51 8.82 -8.76
CA LYS A 87 -8.76 9.50 -7.47
C LYS A 87 -8.50 8.65 -6.24
N ASN A 88 -8.64 7.33 -6.33
CA ASN A 88 -8.67 6.47 -5.15
C ASN A 88 -7.31 5.79 -4.96
N VAL A 89 -6.74 5.91 -3.76
CA VAL A 89 -5.45 5.30 -3.44
C VAL A 89 -5.45 4.80 -2.00
N SER A 90 -4.99 3.57 -1.80
CA SER A 90 -4.69 3.04 -0.48
C SER A 90 -3.19 2.76 -0.38
N ALA A 91 -2.61 2.99 0.78
CA ALA A 91 -1.17 2.83 0.97
C ALA A 91 -0.86 2.12 2.28
N CYS A 92 -0.02 1.09 2.19
CA CYS A 92 0.57 0.43 3.34
C CYS A 92 1.67 1.32 3.93
N ILE A 93 1.49 1.76 5.16
CA ILE A 93 2.41 2.62 5.90
C ILE A 93 2.69 1.96 7.25
N SER A 94 3.86 2.16 7.82
CA SER A 94 4.20 1.55 9.11
C SER A 94 3.39 2.13 10.27
N ALA A 95 2.86 1.26 11.14
CA ALA A 95 2.29 1.65 12.45
C ALA A 95 3.32 2.32 13.38
N PHE A 96 4.62 2.33 13.04
CA PHE A 96 5.59 3.14 13.78
C PHE A 96 5.28 4.64 13.74
N LEU A 97 4.47 5.11 12.78
CA LEU A 97 3.99 6.50 12.76
C LEU A 97 2.98 6.84 13.87
N PHE A 98 2.48 5.85 14.63
CA PHE A 98 1.73 6.11 15.88
C PHE A 98 2.64 6.45 17.07
N TYR A 99 3.95 6.33 16.92
CA TYR A 99 4.91 6.57 17.99
C TYR A 99 5.71 7.84 17.71
N GLU A 100 6.12 8.51 18.79
CA GLU A 100 7.18 9.51 18.71
C GLU A 100 8.48 8.86 18.18
N MET A 101 9.23 9.59 17.36
CA MET A 101 10.38 9.04 16.63
C MET A 101 11.48 8.52 17.58
N ASP A 102 11.58 9.05 18.79
CA ASP A 102 12.51 8.60 19.84
C ASP A 102 12.11 7.24 20.47
N LYS A 103 10.85 6.82 20.31
CA LYS A 103 10.32 5.51 20.75
C LYS A 103 10.38 4.44 19.64
N VAL A 104 10.69 4.83 18.40
CA VAL A 104 10.90 3.88 17.30
C VAL A 104 12.25 3.18 17.52
N PRO A 105 12.33 1.84 17.42
CA PRO A 105 13.61 1.14 17.58
C PRO A 105 14.66 1.70 16.61
N PRO A 106 15.90 2.00 17.06
CA PRO A 106 16.87 2.76 16.26
C PRO A 106 17.09 2.24 14.83
N ARG A 107 17.09 0.92 14.65
CA ARG A 107 17.25 0.28 13.34
C ARG A 107 16.13 0.56 12.33
N PHE A 108 14.95 1.02 12.78
CA PHE A 108 13.80 1.32 11.92
C PHE A 108 13.60 2.83 11.71
N VAL A 109 14.40 3.67 12.36
CA VAL A 109 14.21 5.14 12.34
C VAL A 109 14.27 5.68 10.92
N ASP A 110 15.28 5.30 10.12
CA ASP A 110 15.43 5.89 8.79
C ASP A 110 14.36 5.43 7.79
N VAL A 111 13.94 4.17 7.86
CA VAL A 111 12.79 3.67 7.08
C VAL A 111 11.49 4.32 7.54
N THR A 112 11.34 4.56 8.84
CA THR A 112 10.15 5.24 9.40
C THR A 112 10.11 6.71 9.01
N LYS A 113 11.26 7.39 8.88
CA LYS A 113 11.33 8.75 8.31
C LYS A 113 10.82 8.77 6.87
N ASP A 114 11.13 7.76 6.07
CA ASP A 114 10.63 7.71 4.69
C ASP A 114 9.13 7.37 4.62
N HIS A 115 8.63 6.46 5.47
CA HIS A 115 7.19 6.28 5.66
C HIS A 115 6.48 7.58 6.07
N LYS A 116 7.10 8.39 6.93
CA LYS A 116 6.56 9.70 7.33
C LYS A 116 6.45 10.64 6.13
N ARG A 117 7.47 10.70 5.27
CA ARG A 117 7.43 11.51 4.03
C ARG A 117 6.39 10.98 3.05
N MET A 118 6.34 9.67 2.83
CA MET A 118 5.31 9.00 2.02
C MET A 118 3.90 9.34 2.51
N TYR A 119 3.67 9.32 3.82
CA TYR A 119 2.38 9.70 4.40
C TYR A 119 2.05 11.18 4.14
N ILE A 120 3.02 12.09 4.25
CA ILE A 120 2.82 13.52 3.97
C ILE A 120 2.44 13.72 2.50
N GLU A 121 3.17 13.13 1.56
CA GLU A 121 2.85 13.17 0.12
C GLU A 121 1.40 12.70 -0.13
N LEU A 122 1.04 11.55 0.45
CA LEU A 122 -0.30 11.00 0.34
C LEU A 122 -1.37 11.92 0.93
N LYS A 123 -1.15 12.45 2.14
CA LYS A 123 -2.10 13.31 2.85
C LYS A 123 -2.37 14.62 2.11
N GLU A 124 -1.32 15.22 1.54
CA GLU A 124 -1.36 16.49 0.82
C GLU A 124 -1.78 16.33 -0.65
N SER A 125 -1.99 15.09 -1.11
CA SER A 125 -2.32 14.78 -2.51
C SER A 125 -3.64 15.37 -3.00
N GLY A 126 -4.60 15.61 -2.11
CA GLY A 126 -5.98 15.97 -2.46
C GLY A 126 -6.82 14.81 -3.02
N LEU A 127 -6.24 13.61 -3.12
CA LEU A 127 -6.90 12.38 -3.56
C LEU A 127 -7.83 11.80 -2.47
N ASN A 128 -8.59 10.77 -2.83
CA ASN A 128 -9.33 9.92 -1.90
C ASN A 128 -8.38 8.89 -1.30
N TRP A 129 -7.46 9.36 -0.45
CA TRP A 129 -6.40 8.53 0.09
C TRP A 129 -6.83 7.75 1.33
N VAL A 130 -6.30 6.53 1.49
CA VAL A 130 -6.45 5.71 2.69
C VAL A 130 -5.05 5.31 3.17
N ALA A 131 -4.64 5.81 4.34
CA ALA A 131 -3.31 5.55 4.89
C ALA A 131 -3.38 4.42 5.93
N VAL A 132 -3.01 3.20 5.54
CA VAL A 132 -3.15 2.01 6.37
C VAL A 132 -1.88 1.82 7.20
N PHE A 133 -1.94 2.17 8.48
CA PHE A 133 -0.83 2.06 9.43
C PHE A 133 -0.74 0.63 9.96
N SER A 134 -0.08 -0.24 9.20
CA SER A 134 0.03 -1.67 9.48
C SER A 134 1.05 -1.96 10.59
N PRO A 135 0.70 -2.78 11.60
CA PRO A 135 1.66 -3.27 12.59
C PRO A 135 2.54 -4.38 11.99
N HIS A 136 3.08 -5.29 12.81
CA HIS A 136 3.83 -6.43 12.27
C HIS A 136 2.96 -7.25 11.29
N ILE A 137 3.48 -7.49 10.09
CA ILE A 137 2.80 -8.27 9.06
C ILE A 137 3.25 -9.73 9.20
N SER A 138 2.32 -10.64 9.47
CA SER A 138 2.59 -12.07 9.66
C SER A 138 2.12 -12.93 8.47
N ASP A 139 2.57 -14.19 8.49
CA ASP A 139 2.12 -15.26 7.58
C ASP A 139 0.92 -16.05 8.12
N ASP A 140 0.29 -15.59 9.21
CA ASP A 140 -0.89 -16.25 9.79
C ASP A 140 -2.04 -16.32 8.76
N PRO A 141 -2.90 -17.35 8.81
CA PRO A 141 -4.12 -17.38 8.03
C PRO A 141 -5.04 -16.19 8.31
N SER A 142 -5.89 -15.87 7.33
CA SER A 142 -6.93 -14.84 7.48
C SER A 142 -7.82 -15.09 8.69
N ARG A 143 -8.10 -14.03 9.44
CA ARG A 143 -9.06 -14.04 10.56
C ARG A 143 -9.73 -12.69 10.72
N GLU A 144 -10.64 -12.58 11.68
CA GLU A 144 -11.31 -11.32 11.98
C GLU A 144 -10.29 -10.21 12.24
N ILE A 145 -10.59 -9.00 11.73
CA ILE A 145 -9.78 -7.80 11.91
C ILE A 145 -10.54 -6.77 12.72
N ILE A 146 -9.80 -6.05 13.55
CA ILE A 146 -10.23 -4.80 14.19
C ILE A 146 -9.72 -3.67 13.30
N VAL A 147 -10.60 -2.74 12.95
CA VAL A 147 -10.31 -1.56 12.14
C VAL A 147 -10.73 -0.31 12.92
N GLU A 148 -9.82 0.62 13.10
CA GLU A 148 -10.08 1.91 13.74
C GLU A 148 -9.73 3.05 12.77
N VAL A 149 -10.64 4.03 12.65
CA VAL A 149 -10.49 5.21 11.78
C VAL A 149 -9.94 6.38 12.58
N ASN A 150 -8.85 6.95 12.10
CA ASN A 150 -8.07 8.02 12.75
C ASN A 150 -7.73 7.74 14.22
N PRO A 151 -7.23 6.53 14.57
CA PRO A 151 -6.88 6.24 15.95
C PRO A 151 -5.61 6.99 16.36
N GLU A 152 -5.48 7.30 17.66
CA GLU A 152 -4.27 7.90 18.21
C GLU A 152 -3.13 6.88 18.41
N LYS A 153 -3.46 5.59 18.44
CA LYS A 153 -2.50 4.48 18.65
C LYS A 153 -2.91 3.25 17.85
N SER A 154 -1.97 2.34 17.64
CA SER A 154 -2.26 1.07 16.97
C SER A 154 -3.28 0.23 17.76
N PRO A 155 -4.35 -0.31 17.13
CA PRO A 155 -5.33 -1.16 17.82
C PRO A 155 -4.76 -2.53 18.22
N GLY A 156 -3.64 -2.93 17.61
CA GLY A 156 -2.93 -4.16 17.97
C GLY A 156 -1.52 -4.21 17.40
N ARG A 157 -0.89 -5.38 17.53
CA ARG A 157 0.53 -5.56 17.22
C ARG A 157 0.82 -6.42 16.00
N CYS A 158 -0.19 -7.04 15.40
CA CYS A 158 -0.02 -7.98 14.31
C CYS A 158 -1.21 -7.97 13.34
N ILE A 159 -0.94 -8.14 12.05
CA ILE A 159 -1.93 -8.33 10.98
C ILE A 159 -1.42 -9.38 9.99
N SER A 160 -2.28 -10.30 9.54
CA SER A 160 -1.98 -11.23 8.47
C SER A 160 -1.76 -10.48 7.17
N LYS A 161 -0.76 -10.87 6.38
CA LYS A 161 -0.57 -10.33 5.02
C LYS A 161 -1.80 -10.51 4.13
N HIS A 162 -2.60 -11.55 4.38
CA HIS A 162 -3.81 -11.83 3.61
C HIS A 162 -4.91 -10.81 3.92
N ASP A 163 -5.13 -10.52 5.21
CA ASP A 163 -6.15 -9.56 5.65
C ASP A 163 -5.75 -8.11 5.34
N LEU A 164 -4.47 -7.77 5.50
CA LEU A 164 -3.94 -6.48 5.08
C LEU A 164 -4.11 -6.26 3.57
N GLY A 165 -3.76 -7.26 2.75
CA GLY A 165 -3.93 -7.19 1.31
C GLY A 165 -5.40 -7.02 0.90
N LYS A 166 -6.31 -7.74 1.56
CA LYS A 166 -7.75 -7.59 1.34
C LYS A 166 -8.23 -6.18 1.71
N PHE A 167 -7.87 -5.68 2.89
CA PHE A 167 -8.28 -4.34 3.34
C PHE A 167 -7.78 -3.23 2.41
N LEU A 168 -6.52 -3.31 1.95
CA LEU A 168 -5.95 -2.33 1.02
C LEU A 168 -6.76 -2.26 -0.29
N VAL A 169 -7.24 -3.39 -0.80
CA VAL A 169 -8.06 -3.42 -2.02
C VAL A 169 -9.48 -2.93 -1.75
N ASP A 170 -10.15 -3.48 -0.74
CA ASP A 170 -11.56 -3.16 -0.44
C ASP A 170 -11.74 -1.66 -0.11
N SER A 171 -10.77 -1.06 0.59
CA SER A 171 -10.82 0.35 0.99
C SER A 171 -10.78 1.34 -0.17
N LEU A 172 -10.40 0.92 -1.39
CA LEU A 172 -10.44 1.78 -2.58
C LEU A 172 -11.85 2.21 -2.99
N THR A 173 -12.89 1.53 -2.48
CA THR A 173 -14.30 1.80 -2.81
C THR A 173 -15.17 2.13 -1.58
N GLN A 174 -14.55 2.26 -0.40
CA GLN A 174 -15.24 2.50 0.87
C GLN A 174 -15.01 3.96 1.28
N GLU A 175 -16.00 4.81 0.97
CA GLU A 175 -15.90 6.26 1.17
C GLU A 175 -15.70 6.66 2.64
N GLU A 176 -16.14 5.82 3.58
CA GLU A 176 -15.93 6.01 5.01
C GLU A 176 -14.46 6.03 5.44
N TYR A 177 -13.56 5.48 4.61
CA TYR A 177 -12.11 5.46 4.87
C TYR A 177 -11.33 6.54 4.12
N TYR A 178 -11.98 7.31 3.25
CA TYR A 178 -11.29 8.35 2.49
C TYR A 178 -10.77 9.45 3.39
N LYS A 179 -9.55 9.88 3.09
CA LYS A 179 -8.80 10.91 3.79
C LYS A 179 -8.59 10.59 5.27
N ALA A 180 -8.41 9.31 5.58
CA ALA A 180 -8.23 8.82 6.93
C ALA A 180 -6.97 7.96 7.10
N VAL A 181 -6.42 8.02 8.31
CA VAL A 181 -5.46 7.04 8.80
C VAL A 181 -6.24 5.85 9.34
N ILE A 182 -5.87 4.64 8.92
CA ILE A 182 -6.48 3.41 9.40
C ILE A 182 -5.49 2.66 10.27
N GLY A 183 -5.85 2.43 11.53
CA GLY A 183 -5.22 1.42 12.36
C GLY A 183 -5.94 0.09 12.17
N LEU A 184 -5.20 -1.01 12.05
CA LEU A 184 -5.79 -2.34 11.98
C LEU A 184 -4.92 -3.39 12.64
N CYS A 185 -5.56 -4.46 13.12
CA CYS A 185 -4.89 -5.67 13.57
C CYS A 185 -5.84 -6.86 13.43
N ASN A 186 -5.30 -8.07 13.45
CA ASN A 186 -6.16 -9.21 13.66
C ASN A 186 -6.70 -9.24 15.10
N ALA A 187 -7.96 -9.64 15.25
CA ALA A 187 -8.56 -9.91 16.55
C ALA A 187 -7.74 -10.98 17.32
N PRO A 188 -7.72 -10.91 18.66
CA PRO A 188 -7.16 -11.96 19.49
C PRO A 188 -7.78 -13.32 19.16
N LEU A 189 -6.99 -14.39 19.21
CA LEU A 189 -7.55 -15.73 19.13
C LEU A 189 -8.49 -15.96 20.33
N PRO A 190 -9.61 -16.68 20.15
CA PRO A 190 -10.41 -17.14 21.27
C PRO A 190 -9.53 -17.92 22.25
N GLN A 191 -9.70 -17.66 23.55
CA GLN A 191 -9.05 -18.43 24.61
C GLN A 191 -9.71 -19.80 24.77
#